data_AF-I4AL95-F1
#
_entry.id   AF-I4AL95-F1
#
_cell.length_a   1.000
_cell.length_b   1.000
_cell.length_c   1.000
_cell.angle_alpha   90.00
_cell.angle_beta   90.00
_cell.angle_gamma   90.00
#
_symmetry.space_group_name_H-M   'P 1'
#
loop_
_entity.id
_entity.type
_entity.pdbx_description
1 polymer ?
#
loop_
_entity_poly.entity_id
_entity_poly.type
_entity_poly.pdbx_seq_one_letter_code
_entity_poly.pdbx_strand_id
1 'polypeptide(L)'
;MKNLKNISIFLFVAILFSCGNQQSNNTKTEVIISDTIKSVNNDIDYINEKEINSKEDKSESKTDIIEEIIPIDFKMTKEEKLISSFCKDFNYKKIERGFNKLQNKTTNKRKYVWQTDLEREIINDFFEQIIEFRVEIQEEENPAVYSVYTNKISLIKTKDGRIAFYKINRLENVKINEEWREQNVVLQKDSSSLLKKLQADFKKTYDRKLDFDELFETQIVYGSHCGFAGMEPKYRIKMNKLVELKDSTTLIKWLKSATIEIQLYAIDGILNLKKNGLKFDTSTLELIELIENKEGEAYTCSGCTHWNRPINEIIEKIKKSP
;
A
#
# COMPACT_ATOMS: atom_id res chain seq x y z
N MET A 1 -2.21 30.21 54.34
CA MET A 1 -0.74 30.30 54.24
C MET A 1 -0.22 29.10 53.44
N LYS A 2 0.46 29.39 52.31
CA LYS A 2 1.51 28.65 51.58
C LYS A 2 1.34 27.12 51.42
N ASN A 3 0.97 26.65 50.22
CA ASN A 3 1.85 26.34 49.05
C ASN A 3 2.76 25.13 49.28
N LEU A 4 2.58 24.09 48.46
CA LEU A 4 3.66 23.46 47.71
C LEU A 4 3.07 22.63 46.54
N LYS A 5 3.22 23.19 45.34
CA LYS A 5 3.00 22.53 44.06
C LYS A 5 4.22 21.68 43.75
N ASN A 6 4.04 20.38 43.52
CA ASN A 6 5.07 19.55 42.91
C ASN A 6 4.92 19.64 41.39
N ILE A 7 5.84 20.36 40.76
CA ILE A 7 6.04 20.38 39.31
C ILE A 7 6.99 19.22 38.99
N SER A 8 6.49 18.20 38.29
CA SER A 8 7.32 17.14 37.73
C SER A 8 7.78 17.60 36.34
N ILE A 9 9.07 17.88 36.21
CA ILE A 9 9.72 18.23 34.95
C ILE A 9 10.01 16.93 34.21
N PHE A 10 9.27 16.65 33.15
CA PHE A 10 9.62 15.62 32.17
C PHE A 10 10.68 16.19 31.22
N LEU A 11 11.89 15.64 31.29
CA LEU A 11 12.96 15.90 30.34
C LEU A 11 12.64 15.14 29.04
N PHE A 12 12.23 15.84 28.00
CA PHE A 12 12.17 15.31 26.64
C PHE A 12 13.57 15.37 26.04
N VAL A 13 14.25 14.23 25.91
CA VAL A 13 15.48 14.10 25.13
C VAL A 13 15.08 14.00 23.66
N ALA A 14 15.14 15.10 22.94
CA ALA A 14 15.02 15.12 21.49
C ALA A 14 16.33 14.63 20.88
N ILE A 15 16.32 13.44 20.28
CA ILE A 15 17.40 12.97 19.40
C ILE A 15 17.15 13.63 18.04
N LEU A 16 17.82 14.75 17.80
CA LEU A 16 17.93 15.36 16.48
C LEU A 16 18.94 14.55 15.66
N PHE A 17 18.45 13.71 14.75
CA PHE A 17 19.26 13.25 13.62
C PHE A 17 19.42 14.42 12.64
N SER A 18 20.55 15.11 12.77
CA SER A 18 20.97 16.13 11.83
C SER A 18 21.49 15.44 10.56
N CYS A 19 20.77 15.55 9.45
CA CYS A 19 21.31 15.25 8.12
C CYS A 19 22.39 16.30 7.82
N GLY A 20 23.65 15.91 8.01
CA GLY A 20 24.80 16.75 7.71
C GLY A 20 24.89 17.07 6.23
N ASN A 21 24.68 18.34 5.88
CA ASN A 21 25.13 18.93 4.63
C ASN A 21 26.67 18.98 4.64
N GLN A 22 27.33 18.11 3.88
CA GLN A 22 28.74 18.28 3.56
C GLN A 22 28.89 19.24 2.39
N GLN A 23 29.35 20.43 2.72
CA GLN A 23 29.80 21.45 1.78
C GLN A 23 31.25 21.10 1.38
N SER A 24 31.45 20.62 0.14
CA SER A 24 32.79 20.30 -0.37
C SER A 24 33.49 21.58 -0.84
N ASN A 25 34.62 21.90 -0.20
CA ASN A 25 35.52 22.94 -0.64
C ASN A 25 36.30 22.52 -1.90
N ASN A 26 36.37 23.45 -2.85
CA ASN A 26 37.21 23.41 -4.03
C ASN A 26 38.70 23.35 -3.67
N THR A 27 39.40 22.34 -4.17
CA THR A 27 40.84 22.44 -4.47
C THR A 27 41.12 21.85 -5.84
N LYS A 28 41.64 22.72 -6.72
CA LYS A 28 42.23 22.37 -8.01
C LYS A 28 43.42 21.43 -7.81
N THR A 29 43.43 20.33 -8.55
CA THR A 29 44.67 19.62 -8.88
C THR A 29 44.50 19.05 -10.29
N GLU A 30 45.22 19.64 -11.25
CA GLU A 30 45.48 19.03 -12.56
C GLU A 30 46.63 18.04 -12.38
N VAL A 31 46.40 16.76 -12.65
CA VAL A 31 47.44 15.84 -13.18
C VAL A 31 46.75 14.86 -14.13
N ILE A 32 47.27 14.86 -15.35
CA ILE A 32 47.00 13.95 -16.47
C ILE A 32 47.59 12.58 -16.15
N ILE A 33 46.87 11.47 -16.39
CA ILE A 33 47.43 10.16 -16.80
C ILE A 33 46.32 9.26 -17.41
N SER A 34 46.58 8.91 -18.67
CA SER A 34 46.21 7.75 -19.50
C SER A 34 44.97 6.89 -19.23
N ASP A 35 44.19 6.72 -20.32
CA ASP A 35 43.79 5.45 -20.93
C ASP A 35 43.91 4.20 -20.07
N THR A 36 42.75 3.70 -19.61
CA THR A 36 42.31 2.28 -19.64
C THR A 36 41.16 2.14 -18.65
N ILE A 37 39.94 1.92 -19.13
CA ILE A 37 39.00 0.92 -18.61
C ILE A 37 37.96 0.68 -19.71
N LYS A 38 38.08 -0.51 -20.31
CA LYS A 38 37.06 -1.18 -21.11
C LYS A 38 35.91 -1.59 -20.20
N SER A 39 34.70 -1.53 -20.78
CA SER A 39 33.56 -2.41 -20.48
C SER A 39 33.17 -2.59 -19.01
N VAL A 40 32.24 -1.75 -18.55
CA VAL A 40 31.21 -2.16 -17.58
C VAL A 40 29.87 -1.72 -18.16
N ASN A 41 29.40 -2.48 -19.14
CA ASN A 41 28.03 -2.46 -19.64
C ASN A 41 27.68 -3.92 -19.82
N ASN A 42 27.05 -4.52 -18.81
CA ASN A 42 26.28 -5.76 -18.79
C ASN A 42 26.21 -6.19 -17.34
N ASP A 43 25.17 -5.74 -16.63
CA ASP A 43 24.54 -6.39 -15.46
C ASP A 43 23.32 -5.55 -15.03
N ILE A 44 22.47 -5.20 -16.00
CA ILE A 44 21.07 -4.95 -15.69
C ILE A 44 20.40 -6.27 -16.01
N ASP A 45 20.15 -7.05 -14.97
CA ASP A 45 19.29 -8.22 -15.02
C ASP A 45 18.00 -7.84 -15.74
N TYR A 46 17.92 -8.30 -16.98
CA TYR A 46 16.74 -8.26 -17.81
C TYR A 46 15.73 -9.16 -17.07
N ILE A 47 14.93 -8.58 -16.19
CA ILE A 47 13.74 -9.24 -15.66
C ILE A 47 12.91 -9.61 -16.88
N ASN A 48 12.94 -10.89 -17.21
CA ASN A 48 12.26 -11.50 -18.32
C ASN A 48 10.76 -11.14 -18.22
N GLU A 49 10.27 -10.28 -19.12
CA GLU A 49 8.84 -9.97 -19.27
C GLU A 49 8.00 -11.20 -19.66
N LYS A 50 8.63 -12.37 -19.83
CA LYS A 50 7.97 -13.68 -19.98
C LYS A 50 7.20 -14.15 -18.73
N GLU A 51 7.43 -13.58 -17.55
CA GLU A 51 6.60 -13.90 -16.37
C GLU A 51 5.26 -13.15 -16.32
N ILE A 52 5.07 -12.08 -17.11
CA ILE A 52 3.80 -11.34 -17.15
C ILE A 52 2.93 -11.74 -18.36
N ASN A 53 3.51 -12.27 -19.43
CA ASN A 53 2.78 -12.59 -20.67
C ASN A 53 2.54 -14.10 -20.94
N SER A 54 2.78 -15.01 -19.98
CA SER A 54 2.56 -16.47 -20.18
C SER A 54 1.27 -17.03 -19.55
N LYS A 55 0.35 -16.16 -19.10
CA LYS A 55 -0.96 -16.57 -18.51
C LYS A 55 -2.19 -16.11 -19.29
N GLU A 56 -2.03 -15.65 -20.53
CA GLU A 56 -3.17 -15.42 -21.42
C GLU A 56 -3.40 -16.67 -22.29
N ASP A 57 -4.66 -17.11 -22.36
CA ASP A 57 -5.20 -18.26 -23.11
C ASP A 57 -5.08 -19.66 -22.50
N LYS A 58 -5.75 -19.84 -21.35
CA LYS A 58 -6.61 -21.01 -21.04
C LYS A 58 -7.34 -20.78 -19.70
N SER A 59 -8.45 -20.06 -19.72
CA SER A 59 -9.39 -20.05 -18.58
C SER A 59 -10.78 -20.45 -19.06
N GLU A 60 -11.01 -21.77 -19.19
CA GLU A 60 -12.35 -22.32 -19.04
C GLU A 60 -12.83 -22.01 -17.62
N SER A 61 -13.99 -21.37 -17.53
CA SER A 61 -14.55 -20.94 -16.26
C SER A 61 -15.08 -22.14 -15.46
N LYS A 62 -14.21 -22.76 -14.68
CA LYS A 62 -14.64 -23.41 -13.44
C LYS A 62 -14.85 -22.32 -12.40
N THR A 63 -16.10 -22.13 -12.02
CA THR A 63 -16.42 -21.42 -10.77
C THR A 63 -16.10 -22.37 -9.63
N ASP A 64 -14.81 -22.55 -9.37
CA ASP A 64 -14.33 -23.27 -8.21
C ASP A 64 -14.71 -22.42 -6.99
N ILE A 65 -15.70 -22.93 -6.24
CA ILE A 65 -15.84 -22.58 -4.83
C ILE A 65 -14.48 -22.94 -4.24
N ILE A 66 -13.66 -21.94 -3.92
CA ILE A 66 -12.43 -22.15 -3.16
C ILE A 66 -12.90 -22.63 -1.80
N GLU A 67 -13.01 -23.96 -1.64
CA GLU A 67 -13.07 -24.59 -0.33
C GLU A 67 -11.78 -24.20 0.38
N GLU A 68 -11.99 -23.55 1.52
CA GLU A 68 -11.02 -23.00 2.42
C GLU A 68 -10.03 -24.11 2.81
N ILE A 69 -8.82 -24.11 2.23
CA ILE A 69 -7.71 -24.93 2.75
C ILE A 69 -7.25 -24.24 4.04
N ILE A 70 -8.03 -24.37 5.11
CA ILE A 70 -7.58 -24.07 6.46
C ILE A 70 -6.58 -25.17 6.80
N PRO A 71 -5.29 -24.85 7.03
CA PRO A 71 -4.33 -25.85 7.45
C PRO A 71 -4.86 -26.56 8.69
N ILE A 72 -4.73 -27.89 8.64
CA ILE A 72 -5.23 -28.85 9.64
C ILE A 72 -4.63 -28.45 11.00
N ASP A 73 -5.50 -27.93 11.88
CA ASP A 73 -5.28 -27.49 13.27
C ASP A 73 -4.88 -26.02 13.55
N PHE A 74 -5.28 -25.07 12.69
CA PHE A 74 -5.17 -23.65 13.03
C PHE A 74 -6.17 -23.22 14.13
N LYS A 75 -5.67 -22.93 15.34
CA LYS A 75 -6.49 -22.45 16.47
C LYS A 75 -6.49 -20.92 16.55
N MET A 76 -7.62 -20.32 16.22
CA MET A 76 -7.83 -18.88 16.40
C MET A 76 -7.69 -18.46 17.87
N THR A 77 -7.06 -17.32 18.11
CA THR A 77 -7.02 -16.66 19.43
C THR A 77 -8.42 -16.16 19.83
N LYS A 78 -8.60 -15.80 21.10
CA LYS A 78 -9.87 -15.23 21.58
C LYS A 78 -10.18 -13.91 20.87
N GLU A 79 -9.15 -13.12 20.62
CA GLU A 79 -9.20 -11.83 19.95
C GLU A 79 -9.58 -12.00 18.49
N GLU A 80 -8.97 -12.94 17.76
CA GLU A 80 -9.33 -13.22 16.36
C GLU A 80 -10.78 -13.69 16.21
N LYS A 81 -11.26 -14.54 17.12
CA LYS A 81 -12.67 -14.96 17.13
C LYS A 81 -13.60 -13.75 17.30
N LEU A 82 -13.17 -12.79 18.11
CA LEU A 82 -13.92 -11.56 18.35
C LEU A 82 -13.87 -10.62 17.13
N ILE A 83 -12.70 -10.40 16.52
CA ILE A 83 -12.54 -9.62 15.28
C ILE A 83 -13.40 -10.23 14.16
N SER A 84 -13.29 -11.54 13.97
CA SER A 84 -14.11 -12.29 13.02
C SER A 84 -15.60 -12.07 13.28
N SER A 85 -16.04 -12.11 14.54
CA SER A 85 -17.45 -11.87 14.89
C SER A 85 -17.96 -10.49 14.47
N PHE A 86 -17.11 -9.47 14.45
CA PHE A 86 -17.51 -8.13 14.00
C PHE A 86 -17.63 -8.04 12.47
N CYS A 87 -16.86 -8.86 11.74
CA CYS A 87 -16.84 -8.90 10.27
C CYS A 87 -17.99 -9.72 9.68
N LYS A 88 -18.53 -10.70 10.43
CA LYS A 88 -19.56 -11.66 9.98
C LYS A 88 -20.82 -11.03 9.37
N ASP A 89 -21.15 -9.83 9.82
CA ASP A 89 -22.35 -9.12 9.38
C ASP A 89 -22.12 -8.23 8.14
N PHE A 90 -20.90 -8.26 7.58
CA PHE A 90 -20.51 -7.52 6.38
C PHE A 90 -20.89 -6.04 6.41
N ASN A 91 -20.67 -5.42 7.57
CA ASN A 91 -21.00 -4.04 7.84
C ASN A 91 -19.85 -3.36 8.59
N TYR A 92 -19.21 -2.39 7.92
CA TYR A 92 -18.06 -1.67 8.46
C TYR A 92 -18.38 -0.95 9.78
N LYS A 93 -19.58 -0.37 9.92
CA LYS A 93 -20.00 0.29 11.18
C LYS A 93 -20.10 -0.68 12.36
N LYS A 94 -20.25 -1.99 12.12
CA LYS A 94 -20.18 -3.01 13.19
C LYS A 94 -18.74 -3.29 13.59
N ILE A 95 -17.81 -3.33 12.63
CA ILE A 95 -16.36 -3.46 12.87
C ILE A 95 -15.87 -2.29 13.72
N GLU A 96 -16.12 -1.06 13.28
CA GLU A 96 -15.70 0.16 13.96
C GLU A 96 -16.24 0.24 15.40
N ARG A 97 -17.55 0.00 15.60
CA ARG A 97 -18.13 -0.06 16.95
C ARG A 97 -17.52 -1.17 17.81
N GLY A 98 -17.23 -2.33 17.22
CA GLY A 98 -16.58 -3.46 17.88
C GLY A 98 -15.17 -3.10 18.36
N PHE A 99 -14.37 -2.49 17.49
CA PHE A 99 -13.01 -2.04 17.81
C PHE A 99 -12.99 -0.90 18.83
N ASN A 100 -13.85 0.11 18.69
CA ASN A 100 -14.00 1.18 19.69
C ASN A 100 -14.40 0.63 21.07
N LYS A 101 -15.29 -0.38 21.11
CA LYS A 101 -15.65 -1.05 22.36
C LYS A 101 -14.45 -1.78 22.99
N LEU A 102 -13.53 -2.33 22.19
CA LEU A 102 -12.31 -2.96 22.71
C LEU A 102 -11.28 -1.91 23.17
N GLN A 103 -11.09 -0.85 22.40
CA GLN A 103 -10.23 0.27 22.77
C GLN A 103 -10.64 0.87 24.13
N ASN A 104 -11.95 1.03 24.36
CA ASN A 104 -12.51 1.49 25.64
C ASN A 104 -12.33 0.51 26.81
N LYS A 105 -11.91 -0.74 26.55
CA LYS A 105 -11.55 -1.75 27.57
C LYS A 105 -10.05 -1.82 27.84
N THR A 106 -9.27 -0.92 27.26
CA THR A 106 -7.84 -0.81 27.52
C THR A 106 -7.56 -0.59 29.01
N THR A 107 -6.52 -1.25 29.51
CA THR A 107 -5.98 -1.15 30.86
C THR A 107 -4.46 -0.97 30.78
N ASN A 108 -3.80 -0.71 31.91
CA ASN A 108 -2.34 -0.65 31.96
C ASN A 108 -1.67 -1.98 31.55
N LYS A 109 -2.30 -3.11 31.86
CA LYS A 109 -1.77 -4.46 31.54
C LYS A 109 -2.09 -4.92 30.12
N ARG A 110 -3.10 -4.32 29.48
CA ARG A 110 -3.61 -4.76 28.18
C ARG A 110 -4.20 -3.60 27.41
N LYS A 111 -3.62 -3.26 26.27
CA LYS A 111 -4.08 -2.17 25.40
C LYS A 111 -4.61 -2.73 24.09
N TYR A 112 -5.70 -2.13 23.62
CA TYR A 112 -6.28 -2.39 22.32
C TYR A 112 -6.14 -1.13 21.49
N VAL A 113 -5.46 -1.23 20.35
CA VAL A 113 -5.21 -0.11 19.45
C VAL A 113 -5.66 -0.53 18.06
N TRP A 114 -6.33 0.36 17.35
CA TRP A 114 -6.67 0.12 15.95
C TRP A 114 -6.58 1.41 15.15
N GLN A 115 -6.23 1.29 13.88
CA GLN A 115 -6.10 2.41 12.95
C GLN A 115 -6.35 1.93 11.51
N THR A 116 -6.73 2.85 10.63
CA THR A 116 -6.78 2.59 9.20
C THR A 116 -5.42 2.95 8.61
N ASP A 117 -4.74 1.98 8.01
CA ASP A 117 -3.43 2.20 7.37
C ASP A 117 -3.59 2.67 5.93
N LEU A 118 -4.67 2.27 5.25
CA LEU A 118 -4.96 2.60 3.87
C LEU A 118 -6.47 2.63 3.66
N GLU A 119 -6.95 3.64 2.94
CA GLU A 119 -8.32 3.69 2.40
C GLU A 119 -8.32 4.43 1.07
N ARG A 120 -8.81 3.76 0.01
CA ARG A 120 -8.84 4.35 -1.33
C ARG A 120 -9.90 3.72 -2.22
N GLU A 121 -10.40 4.53 -3.14
CA GLU A 121 -11.40 4.11 -4.10
C GLU A 121 -10.80 3.23 -5.21
N ILE A 122 -11.41 2.07 -5.41
CA ILE A 122 -11.14 1.17 -6.53
C ILE A 122 -11.91 1.68 -7.75
N ILE A 123 -13.25 1.74 -7.64
CA ILE A 123 -14.18 2.18 -8.70
C ILE A 123 -15.60 2.36 -8.14
N ASN A 124 -16.37 3.34 -8.64
CA ASN A 124 -17.81 3.51 -8.42
C ASN A 124 -18.22 3.35 -6.94
N ASP A 125 -17.60 4.13 -6.05
CA ASP A 125 -17.85 4.11 -4.60
C ASP A 125 -17.45 2.80 -3.88
N PHE A 126 -16.74 1.88 -4.55
CA PHE A 126 -16.07 0.77 -3.87
C PHE A 126 -14.67 1.18 -3.44
N PHE A 127 -14.38 0.94 -2.17
CA PHE A 127 -13.12 1.26 -1.51
C PHE A 127 -12.45 -0.04 -1.08
N GLU A 128 -11.13 -0.09 -1.24
CA GLU A 128 -10.32 -0.98 -0.42
C GLU A 128 -9.85 -0.26 0.83
N GLN A 129 -9.75 -1.02 1.92
CA GLN A 129 -9.31 -0.52 3.20
C GLN A 129 -8.42 -1.56 3.89
N ILE A 130 -7.36 -1.12 4.54
CA ILE A 130 -6.52 -1.93 5.42
C ILE A 130 -6.62 -1.34 6.82
N ILE A 131 -7.00 -2.18 7.78
CA ILE A 131 -7.08 -1.82 9.19
C ILE A 131 -6.07 -2.64 9.96
N GLU A 132 -5.24 -1.98 10.75
CA GLU A 132 -4.38 -2.64 11.73
C GLU A 132 -5.07 -2.67 13.08
N PHE A 133 -5.20 -3.86 13.66
CA PHE A 133 -5.71 -4.07 15.01
C PHE A 133 -4.62 -4.72 15.87
N ARG A 134 -4.14 -4.00 16.88
CA ARG A 134 -3.09 -4.42 17.81
C ARG A 134 -3.62 -4.69 19.20
N VAL A 135 -3.08 -5.73 19.81
CA VAL A 135 -3.25 -6.05 21.22
C VAL A 135 -1.89 -6.07 21.87
N GLU A 136 -1.67 -5.15 22.81
CA GLU A 136 -0.44 -5.06 23.58
C GLU A 136 -0.69 -5.63 24.98
N ILE A 137 0.08 -6.63 25.39
CA ILE A 137 -0.04 -7.29 26.70
C ILE A 137 1.26 -7.09 27.46
N GLN A 138 1.17 -6.45 28.63
CA GLN A 138 2.30 -6.21 29.52
C GLN A 138 2.77 -7.53 30.14
N GLU A 139 4.08 -7.77 30.14
CA GLU A 139 4.65 -8.98 30.75
C GLU A 139 4.65 -8.89 32.27
N GLU A 140 4.34 -10.00 32.94
CA GLU A 140 4.26 -10.05 34.41
C GLU A 140 5.63 -9.88 35.07
N GLU A 141 6.69 -10.43 34.45
CA GLU A 141 8.06 -10.39 34.95
C GLU A 141 8.71 -9.02 34.76
N ASN A 142 8.36 -8.32 33.67
CA ASN A 142 8.91 -7.01 33.35
C ASN A 142 7.81 -6.05 32.85
N PRO A 143 7.26 -5.18 33.71
CA PRO A 143 6.25 -4.19 33.34
C PRO A 143 6.67 -3.20 32.25
N ALA A 144 7.97 -3.09 31.92
CA ALA A 144 8.44 -2.26 30.82
C ALA A 144 8.31 -2.92 29.43
N VAL A 145 8.04 -4.23 29.38
CA VAL A 145 7.97 -5.02 28.14
C VAL A 145 6.51 -5.38 27.82
N TYR A 146 6.17 -5.30 26.53
CA TYR A 146 4.87 -5.66 26.00
C TYR A 146 5.02 -6.68 24.87
N SER A 147 4.24 -7.75 24.94
CA SER A 147 3.97 -8.62 23.80
C SER A 147 2.93 -7.95 22.89
N VAL A 148 3.24 -7.79 21.61
CA VAL A 148 2.35 -7.16 20.62
C VAL A 148 1.84 -8.21 19.65
N TYR A 149 0.51 -8.32 19.56
CA TYR A 149 -0.19 -9.15 18.59
C TYR A 149 -0.91 -8.27 17.59
N THR A 150 -0.52 -8.36 16.32
CA THR A 150 -1.08 -7.53 15.26
C THR A 150 -1.93 -8.37 14.32
N ASN A 151 -3.14 -7.89 14.05
CA ASN A 151 -4.02 -8.43 13.02
C ASN A 151 -4.22 -7.36 11.95
N LYS A 152 -4.05 -7.73 10.68
CA LYS A 152 -4.33 -6.90 9.52
C LYS A 152 -5.67 -7.33 8.93
N ILE A 153 -6.61 -6.40 8.81
CA ILE A 153 -7.94 -6.64 8.25
C ILE A 153 -8.03 -5.89 6.93
N SER A 154 -8.05 -6.63 5.82
CA SER A 154 -8.25 -6.09 4.47
C SER A 154 -9.73 -6.17 4.12
N LEU A 155 -10.34 -5.06 3.71
CA LEU A 155 -11.76 -4.94 3.39
C LEU A 155 -11.97 -4.38 2.00
N ILE A 156 -12.94 -4.89 1.26
CA ILE A 156 -13.56 -4.14 0.17
C ILE A 156 -14.96 -3.73 0.63
N LYS A 157 -15.26 -2.43 0.62
CA LYS A 157 -16.55 -1.89 1.06
C LYS A 157 -17.09 -0.84 0.12
N THR A 158 -18.40 -0.67 0.08
CA THR A 158 -19.03 0.50 -0.53
C THR A 158 -18.91 1.71 0.39
N LYS A 159 -19.09 2.92 -0.15
CA LYS A 159 -19.07 4.19 0.60
C LYS A 159 -20.04 4.23 1.79
N ASP A 160 -21.17 3.55 1.70
CA ASP A 160 -22.15 3.42 2.79
C ASP A 160 -21.75 2.42 3.90
N GLY A 161 -20.64 1.70 3.70
CA GLY A 161 -20.06 0.77 4.67
C GLY A 161 -20.52 -0.68 4.56
N ARG A 162 -21.22 -1.08 3.48
CA ARG A 162 -21.47 -2.52 3.21
C ARG A 162 -20.20 -3.18 2.69
N ILE A 163 -19.86 -4.35 3.21
CA ILE A 163 -18.61 -5.04 2.89
C ILE A 163 -18.88 -6.08 1.80
N ALA A 164 -18.11 -6.05 0.71
CA ALA A 164 -18.15 -7.07 -0.34
C ALA A 164 -17.17 -8.23 -0.08
N PHE A 165 -16.07 -7.94 0.63
CA PHE A 165 -14.97 -8.88 0.88
C PHE A 165 -14.25 -8.50 2.16
N TYR A 166 -13.79 -9.50 2.94
CA TYR A 166 -12.79 -9.27 3.97
C TYR A 166 -11.79 -10.42 4.12
N LYS A 167 -10.60 -10.06 4.61
CA LYS A 167 -9.52 -10.97 4.96
C LYS A 167 -8.90 -10.53 6.28
N ILE A 168 -8.65 -11.48 7.18
CA ILE A 168 -7.96 -11.24 8.45
C ILE A 168 -6.65 -12.02 8.43
N ASN A 169 -5.52 -11.31 8.54
CA ASN A 169 -4.19 -11.89 8.67
C ASN A 169 -3.67 -11.63 10.08
N ARG A 170 -2.96 -12.59 10.65
CA ARG A 170 -2.14 -12.43 11.86
C ARG A 170 -0.72 -12.14 11.39
N LEU A 171 -0.11 -11.12 11.96
CA LEU A 171 1.32 -10.87 11.79
C LEU A 171 2.04 -11.59 12.92
N GLU A 172 2.66 -12.73 12.62
CA GLU A 172 3.39 -13.48 13.63
C GLU A 172 4.85 -13.03 13.68
N ASN A 173 5.34 -12.85 14.91
CA ASN A 173 6.76 -12.72 15.25
C ASN A 173 7.49 -14.06 15.15
N VAL A 174 7.27 -14.86 14.11
CA VAL A 174 8.08 -16.07 13.94
C VAL A 174 9.41 -15.64 13.35
N LYS A 175 10.48 -15.68 14.14
CA LYS A 175 11.86 -15.57 13.63
C LYS A 175 12.17 -16.75 12.72
N ILE A 176 11.67 -16.74 11.49
CA ILE A 176 12.20 -17.57 10.42
C ILE A 176 12.99 -16.62 9.53
N ASN A 177 14.31 -16.61 9.70
CA ASN A 177 15.24 -15.70 9.02
C ASN A 177 15.04 -14.20 9.34
N GLU A 178 14.61 -13.86 10.57
CA GLU A 178 14.42 -12.47 11.03
C GLU A 178 13.33 -11.65 10.31
N GLU A 179 12.53 -12.29 9.44
CA GLU A 179 11.44 -11.63 8.73
C GLU A 179 10.08 -11.92 9.37
N TRP A 180 9.21 -10.90 9.37
CA TRP A 180 7.81 -11.04 9.77
C TRP A 180 7.07 -11.90 8.75
N ARG A 181 6.32 -12.91 9.21
CA ARG A 181 5.46 -13.71 8.33
C ARG A 181 4.00 -13.38 8.61
N GLU A 182 3.28 -13.01 7.55
CA GLU A 182 1.82 -12.94 7.61
C GLU A 182 1.24 -14.36 7.51
N GLN A 183 0.38 -14.73 8.45
CA GLN A 183 -0.42 -15.95 8.37
C GLN A 183 -1.89 -15.57 8.17
N ASN A 184 -2.51 -16.11 7.13
CA ASN A 184 -3.95 -15.92 6.90
C ASN A 184 -4.72 -16.64 8.03
N VAL A 185 -5.59 -15.91 8.74
CA VAL A 185 -6.40 -16.43 9.85
C VAL A 185 -7.81 -16.75 9.38
N VAL A 186 -8.39 -15.82 8.61
CA VAL A 186 -9.75 -15.92 8.07
C VAL A 186 -9.76 -15.29 6.68
N LEU A 187 -10.39 -15.96 5.73
CA LEU A 187 -10.70 -15.41 4.43
C LEU A 187 -12.20 -15.55 4.19
N GLN A 188 -12.92 -14.44 4.05
CA GLN A 188 -14.36 -14.53 3.84
C GLN A 188 -14.87 -13.53 2.80
N LYS A 189 -15.66 -14.04 1.87
CA LYS A 189 -16.28 -13.25 0.80
C LYS A 189 -17.75 -13.06 1.16
N ASP A 190 -18.27 -11.82 1.10
CA ASP A 190 -19.71 -11.62 1.28
C ASP A 190 -20.47 -11.99 0.01
N SER A 191 -21.78 -12.20 0.20
CA SER A 191 -22.87 -11.87 -0.72
C SER A 191 -22.39 -11.65 -2.13
N SER A 192 -22.42 -12.75 -2.90
CA SER A 192 -21.90 -12.78 -4.26
C SER A 192 -22.36 -11.61 -5.13
N SER A 193 -23.49 -10.95 -4.82
CA SER A 193 -24.01 -9.81 -5.56
C SER A 193 -23.12 -8.55 -5.49
N LEU A 194 -22.63 -8.15 -4.31
CA LEU A 194 -21.79 -6.94 -4.20
C LEU A 194 -20.43 -7.15 -4.86
N LEU A 195 -19.81 -8.31 -4.64
CA LEU A 195 -18.53 -8.64 -5.26
C LEU A 195 -18.67 -8.77 -6.79
N LYS A 196 -19.74 -9.42 -7.28
CA LYS A 196 -20.05 -9.49 -8.72
C LYS A 196 -20.28 -8.10 -9.31
N LYS A 197 -20.97 -7.21 -8.58
CA LYS A 197 -21.17 -5.82 -9.01
C LYS A 197 -19.83 -5.12 -9.15
N LEU A 198 -18.97 -5.17 -8.15
CA LEU A 198 -17.62 -4.60 -8.23
C LEU A 198 -16.84 -5.14 -9.44
N GLN A 199 -16.80 -6.47 -9.64
CA GLN A 199 -16.08 -7.06 -10.76
C GLN A 199 -16.65 -6.63 -12.12
N ALA A 200 -17.98 -6.50 -12.22
CA ALA A 200 -18.65 -6.04 -13.44
C ALA A 200 -18.37 -4.55 -13.70
N ASP A 201 -18.45 -3.71 -12.67
CA ASP A 201 -18.17 -2.27 -12.74
C ASP A 201 -16.70 -2.00 -13.10
N PHE A 202 -15.78 -2.75 -12.49
CA PHE A 202 -14.35 -2.68 -12.82
C PHE A 202 -14.09 -3.10 -14.27
N LYS A 203 -14.67 -4.23 -14.71
CA LYS A 203 -14.54 -4.70 -16.10
C LYS A 203 -15.12 -3.71 -17.10
N LYS A 204 -16.28 -3.12 -16.80
CA LYS A 204 -16.92 -2.12 -17.65
C LYS A 204 -16.08 -0.86 -17.78
N THR A 205 -15.46 -0.40 -16.69
CA THR A 205 -14.70 0.85 -16.66
C THR A 205 -13.32 0.70 -17.28
N TYR A 206 -12.59 -0.35 -16.90
CA TYR A 206 -11.18 -0.53 -17.28
C TYR A 206 -10.98 -1.49 -18.45
N ASP A 207 -12.05 -2.13 -18.94
CA ASP A 207 -12.01 -3.17 -19.96
C ASP A 207 -11.05 -4.32 -19.62
N ARG A 208 -10.99 -4.69 -18.34
CA ARG A 208 -10.23 -5.85 -17.85
C ARG A 208 -10.86 -6.45 -16.61
N LYS A 209 -10.61 -7.73 -16.36
CA LYS A 209 -11.04 -8.37 -15.10
C LYS A 209 -10.28 -7.74 -13.93
N LEU A 210 -10.99 -7.58 -12.80
CA LEU A 210 -10.38 -7.19 -11.53
C LEU A 210 -9.42 -8.30 -11.09
N ASP A 211 -8.17 -7.92 -10.86
CA ASP A 211 -7.15 -8.78 -10.28
C ASP A 211 -7.07 -8.50 -8.77
N PHE A 212 -7.31 -9.54 -7.96
CA PHE A 212 -7.28 -9.41 -6.50
C PHE A 212 -5.86 -9.33 -5.95
N ASP A 213 -4.85 -9.76 -6.72
CA ASP A 213 -3.45 -9.67 -6.32
C ASP A 213 -2.93 -8.23 -6.45
N GLU A 214 -3.61 -7.38 -7.21
CA GLU A 214 -3.33 -5.94 -7.31
C GLU A 214 -4.00 -5.12 -6.17
N LEU A 215 -4.88 -5.74 -5.37
CA LEU A 215 -5.57 -5.10 -4.25
C LEU A 215 -4.76 -5.24 -2.96
N PHE A 216 -4.95 -4.30 -2.05
CA PHE A 216 -4.28 -4.21 -0.75
C PHE A 216 -2.75 -4.15 -0.82
N GLU A 217 -2.21 -3.80 -1.98
CA GLU A 217 -0.77 -3.63 -2.20
C GLU A 217 -0.28 -2.35 -1.51
N THR A 218 0.66 -2.50 -0.59
CA THR A 218 1.27 -1.44 0.23
C THR A 218 2.78 -1.34 0.04
N GLN A 219 3.39 -2.27 -0.70
CA GLN A 219 4.83 -2.27 -1.02
C GLN A 219 5.16 -1.36 -2.20
N ILE A 220 4.15 -1.02 -3.01
CA ILE A 220 4.30 -0.04 -4.08
C ILE A 220 4.09 1.35 -3.49
N VAL A 221 5.09 2.21 -3.71
CA VAL A 221 5.06 3.60 -3.25
C VAL A 221 5.19 4.51 -4.45
N TYR A 222 4.40 5.57 -4.50
CA TYR A 222 4.53 6.63 -5.49
C TYR A 222 5.51 7.72 -5.03
N GLY A 223 6.56 7.96 -5.80
CA GLY A 223 7.56 8.98 -5.55
C GLY A 223 8.63 9.07 -6.64
N SER A 224 9.55 10.02 -6.49
CA SER A 224 10.74 10.15 -7.35
C SER A 224 11.98 9.55 -6.70
N HIS A 225 12.28 9.92 -5.45
CA HIS A 225 13.46 9.49 -4.70
C HIS A 225 13.03 9.14 -3.27
N CYS A 226 13.28 7.89 -2.85
CA CYS A 226 12.70 7.33 -1.64
C CYS A 226 13.70 6.49 -0.84
N GLY A 227 13.56 6.51 0.48
CA GLY A 227 14.41 5.78 1.41
C GLY A 227 15.81 6.37 1.59
N PHE A 228 16.69 5.56 2.18
CA PHE A 228 18.08 5.90 2.42
C PHE A 228 18.80 6.10 1.08
N ALA A 229 19.59 7.17 0.96
CA ALA A 229 20.24 7.62 -0.27
C ALA A 229 19.30 8.07 -1.41
N GLY A 230 17.97 8.15 -1.18
CA GLY A 230 17.03 8.66 -2.17
C GLY A 230 16.94 7.80 -3.42
N MET A 231 16.96 6.48 -3.28
CA MET A 231 16.84 5.57 -4.42
C MET A 231 15.50 5.74 -5.13
N GLU A 232 15.50 5.65 -6.47
CA GLU A 232 14.24 5.70 -7.22
C GLU A 232 13.39 4.45 -6.91
N PRO A 233 12.09 4.61 -6.63
CA PRO A 233 11.20 3.46 -6.51
C PRO A 233 11.20 2.60 -7.78
N LYS A 234 11.05 1.27 -7.63
CA LYS A 234 11.03 0.32 -8.74
C LYS A 234 10.10 0.74 -9.89
N TYR A 235 8.92 1.25 -9.58
CA TYR A 235 7.94 1.68 -10.59
C TYR A 235 8.26 3.05 -11.22
N ARG A 236 9.00 3.93 -10.53
CA ARG A 236 9.55 5.17 -11.14
C ARG A 236 10.55 4.83 -12.24
N ILE A 237 11.51 3.93 -11.96
CA ILE A 237 12.51 3.48 -12.93
C ILE A 237 11.83 2.86 -14.16
N LYS A 238 10.87 1.95 -13.92
CA LYS A 238 10.10 1.32 -15.01
C LYS A 238 9.32 2.35 -15.83
N MET A 239 8.62 3.28 -15.18
CA MET A 239 7.88 4.35 -15.87
C MET A 239 8.80 5.21 -16.74
N ASN A 240 9.94 5.66 -16.19
CA ASN A 240 10.92 6.45 -16.93
C ASN A 240 11.39 5.72 -18.20
N LYS A 241 11.63 4.41 -18.10
CA LYS A 241 11.99 3.57 -19.26
C LYS A 241 10.86 3.48 -20.30
N LEU A 242 9.60 3.36 -19.87
CA LEU A 242 8.45 3.38 -20.79
C LEU A 242 8.33 4.72 -21.52
N VAL A 243 8.57 5.84 -20.84
CA VAL A 243 8.58 7.18 -21.44
C VAL A 243 9.72 7.31 -22.45
N GLU A 244 10.93 6.88 -22.11
CA GLU A 244 12.08 6.89 -23.03
C GLU A 244 11.79 6.09 -24.31
N LEU A 245 11.19 4.91 -24.15
CA LEU A 245 10.81 4.04 -25.26
C LEU A 245 9.52 4.48 -25.98
N LYS A 246 8.85 5.54 -25.50
CA LYS A 246 7.52 5.99 -25.98
C LYS A 246 6.48 4.88 -25.99
N ASP A 247 6.55 3.95 -25.04
CA ASP A 247 5.61 2.84 -24.92
C ASP A 247 4.32 3.28 -24.22
N SER A 248 3.46 3.92 -25.01
CA SER A 248 2.12 4.33 -24.56
C SER A 248 1.21 3.15 -24.25
N THR A 249 1.40 2.00 -24.91
CA THR A 249 0.54 0.83 -24.74
C THR A 249 0.65 0.27 -23.33
N THR A 250 1.88 0.11 -22.83
CA THR A 250 2.11 -0.37 -21.46
C THR A 250 1.65 0.63 -20.41
N LEU A 251 1.84 1.94 -20.63
CA LEU A 251 1.33 2.97 -19.74
C LEU A 251 -0.21 2.96 -19.68
N ILE A 252 -0.90 2.78 -20.80
CA ILE A 252 -2.37 2.63 -20.82
C ILE A 252 -2.81 1.36 -20.08
N LYS A 253 -2.05 0.25 -20.19
CA LYS A 253 -2.31 -0.97 -19.39
C LYS A 253 -2.15 -0.70 -17.89
N TRP A 254 -1.13 0.06 -17.48
CA TRP A 254 -0.94 0.45 -16.07
C TRP A 254 -2.05 1.36 -15.56
N LEU A 255 -2.56 2.26 -16.39
CA LEU A 255 -3.70 3.12 -16.05
C LEU A 255 -4.96 2.33 -15.66
N LYS A 256 -5.06 1.08 -16.15
CA LYS A 256 -6.16 0.15 -15.86
C LYS A 256 -5.91 -0.74 -14.62
N SER A 257 -4.77 -0.61 -13.93
CA SER A 257 -4.47 -1.39 -12.72
C SER A 257 -5.44 -1.07 -11.58
N ALA A 258 -5.68 -2.02 -10.68
CA ALA A 258 -6.40 -1.78 -9.42
C ALA A 258 -5.52 -1.06 -8.38
N THR A 259 -4.19 -1.08 -8.53
CA THR A 259 -3.25 -0.41 -7.62
C THR A 259 -3.10 1.07 -7.99
N ILE A 260 -3.51 1.98 -7.09
CA ILE A 260 -3.50 3.43 -7.36
C ILE A 260 -2.09 3.96 -7.65
N GLU A 261 -1.04 3.46 -6.99
CA GLU A 261 0.33 3.94 -7.23
C GLU A 261 0.79 3.65 -8.64
N ILE A 262 0.42 2.48 -9.20
CA ILE A 262 0.68 2.13 -10.60
C ILE A 262 -0.10 3.06 -11.53
N GLN A 263 -1.37 3.34 -11.22
CA GLN A 263 -2.18 4.31 -11.98
C GLN A 263 -1.53 5.70 -11.97
N LEU A 264 -1.01 6.16 -10.83
CA LEU A 264 -0.33 7.46 -10.70
C LEU A 264 0.96 7.53 -11.54
N TYR A 265 1.77 6.46 -11.54
CA TYR A 265 2.92 6.37 -12.43
C TYR A 265 2.51 6.38 -13.91
N ALA A 266 1.42 5.72 -14.27
CA ALA A 266 0.89 5.75 -15.63
C ALA A 266 0.48 7.17 -16.05
N ILE A 267 -0.23 7.91 -15.19
CA ILE A 267 -0.64 9.30 -15.43
C ILE A 267 0.59 10.18 -15.67
N ASP A 268 1.61 10.07 -14.81
CA ASP A 268 2.86 10.83 -14.94
C ASP A 268 3.56 10.55 -16.28
N GLY A 269 3.73 9.28 -16.64
CA GLY A 269 4.34 8.89 -17.90
C GLY A 269 3.54 9.34 -19.13
N ILE A 270 2.21 9.20 -19.10
CA ILE A 270 1.33 9.62 -20.20
C ILE A 270 1.39 11.13 -20.40
N LEU A 271 1.32 11.91 -19.31
CA LEU A 271 1.40 13.37 -19.39
C LEU A 271 2.78 13.84 -19.86
N ASN A 272 3.86 13.15 -19.48
CA ASN A 272 5.20 13.41 -20.00
C ASN A 272 5.27 13.18 -21.52
N LEU A 273 4.81 12.02 -22.01
CA LEU A 273 4.76 11.71 -23.44
C LEU A 273 3.89 12.70 -24.22
N LYS A 274 2.76 13.11 -23.64
CA LYS A 274 1.85 14.11 -24.23
C LYS A 274 2.53 15.46 -24.43
N LYS A 275 3.28 15.94 -23.43
CA LYS A 275 4.07 17.18 -23.54
C LYS A 275 5.16 17.08 -24.60
N ASN A 276 5.71 15.89 -24.79
CA ASN A 276 6.68 15.58 -25.84
C ASN A 276 6.05 15.31 -27.23
N GLY A 277 4.77 15.69 -27.41
CA GLY A 277 4.09 15.68 -28.70
C GLY A 277 3.39 14.37 -29.05
N LEU A 278 3.43 13.35 -28.19
CA LEU A 278 2.65 12.13 -28.41
C LEU A 278 1.16 12.41 -28.19
N LYS A 279 0.31 11.96 -29.11
CA LYS A 279 -1.14 12.11 -29.00
C LYS A 279 -1.73 10.87 -28.32
N PHE A 280 -2.68 11.10 -27.43
CA PHE A 280 -3.49 10.07 -26.78
C PHE A 280 -4.94 10.25 -27.20
N ASP A 281 -5.68 9.15 -27.29
CA ASP A 281 -7.11 9.18 -27.59
C ASP A 281 -7.93 9.75 -26.43
N THR A 282 -9.17 10.12 -26.74
CA THR A 282 -10.11 10.70 -25.77
C THR A 282 -10.37 9.72 -24.61
N SER A 283 -10.53 8.43 -24.90
CA SER A 283 -10.79 7.40 -23.87
C SER A 283 -9.67 7.31 -22.82
N THR A 284 -8.42 7.47 -23.22
CA THR A 284 -7.28 7.48 -22.29
C THR A 284 -7.33 8.70 -21.39
N LEU A 285 -7.67 9.88 -21.95
CA LEU A 285 -7.77 11.11 -21.18
C LEU A 285 -8.97 11.09 -20.23
N GLU A 286 -10.11 10.54 -20.65
CA GLU A 286 -11.28 10.30 -19.79
C GLU A 286 -10.94 9.35 -18.63
N LEU A 287 -10.09 8.34 -18.87
CA LEU A 287 -9.64 7.45 -17.80
C LEU A 287 -8.75 8.16 -16.77
N ILE A 288 -7.90 9.09 -17.20
CA ILE A 288 -7.11 9.93 -16.30
C ILE A 288 -8.04 10.80 -15.45
N GLU A 289 -9.04 11.43 -16.05
CA GLU A 289 -10.04 12.26 -15.34
C GLU A 289 -10.84 11.43 -14.34
N LEU A 290 -11.21 10.19 -14.69
CA LEU A 290 -11.87 9.28 -13.76
C LEU A 290 -10.99 8.98 -12.54
N ILE A 291 -9.69 8.72 -12.76
CA ILE A 291 -8.74 8.41 -11.67
C ILE A 291 -8.46 9.65 -10.81
N GLU A 292 -8.43 10.84 -11.42
CA GLU A 292 -8.28 12.12 -10.71
C GLU A 292 -9.38 12.39 -9.70
N ASN A 293 -10.60 11.95 -10.02
CA ASN A 293 -11.77 12.13 -9.18
C ASN A 293 -11.93 11.04 -8.10
N LYS A 294 -11.02 10.06 -8.02
CA LYS A 294 -11.07 9.02 -6.98
C LYS A 294 -10.86 9.60 -5.59
N GLU A 295 -11.63 9.06 -4.64
CA GLU A 295 -11.47 9.38 -3.23
C GLU A 295 -10.39 8.52 -2.54
N GLY A 296 -9.82 9.06 -1.47
CA GLY A 296 -8.84 8.39 -0.61
C GLY A 296 -7.39 8.72 -0.91
N GLU A 297 -6.49 7.84 -0.48
CA GLU A 297 -5.07 8.14 -0.40
C GLU A 297 -4.22 7.13 -1.19
N ALA A 298 -3.08 7.60 -1.68
CA ALA A 298 -2.02 6.74 -2.19
C ALA A 298 -0.82 6.78 -1.24
N TYR A 299 -0.09 5.69 -1.16
CA TYR A 299 1.14 5.62 -0.39
C TYR A 299 2.26 6.30 -1.17
N THR A 300 2.84 7.34 -0.57
CA THR A 300 3.84 8.19 -1.22
C THR A 300 5.13 8.26 -0.44
N CYS A 301 6.19 8.71 -1.12
CA CYS A 301 7.48 8.98 -0.51
C CYS A 301 8.16 10.23 -1.05
N SER A 302 8.96 10.85 -0.17
CA SER A 302 9.89 11.92 -0.50
C SER A 302 11.10 11.83 0.43
N GLY A 303 12.26 11.50 -0.14
CA GLY A 303 13.44 11.21 0.66
C GLY A 303 13.18 10.02 1.60
N CYS A 304 13.57 10.15 2.87
CA CYS A 304 13.42 9.06 3.86
C CYS A 304 12.01 8.91 4.45
N THR A 305 11.06 9.77 4.07
CA THR A 305 9.73 9.78 4.70
C THR A 305 8.71 9.13 3.78
N HIS A 306 7.88 8.25 4.36
CA HIS A 306 6.73 7.62 3.72
C HIS A 306 5.44 8.07 4.40
N TRP A 307 4.41 8.35 3.62
CA TRP A 307 3.10 8.74 4.16
C TRP A 307 2.00 8.62 3.10
N ASN A 308 0.77 8.53 3.57
CA ASN A 308 -0.41 8.57 2.70
C ASN A 308 -0.72 10.00 2.28
N ARG A 309 -1.04 10.20 1.00
CA ARG A 309 -1.43 11.51 0.47
C ARG A 309 -2.69 11.39 -0.39
N PRO A 310 -3.61 12.38 -0.36
CA PRO A 310 -4.78 12.39 -1.21
C PRO A 310 -4.43 12.24 -2.70
N ILE A 311 -5.14 11.36 -3.39
CA ILE A 311 -4.89 11.01 -4.80
C ILE A 311 -4.94 12.26 -5.70
N ASN A 312 -5.97 13.08 -5.52
CA ASN A 312 -6.18 14.30 -6.29
C ASN A 312 -5.02 15.31 -6.15
N GLU A 313 -4.46 15.48 -4.95
CA GLU A 313 -3.30 16.35 -4.73
C GLU A 313 -2.06 15.87 -5.47
N ILE A 314 -1.86 14.55 -5.53
CA ILE A 314 -0.73 13.96 -6.26
C ILE A 314 -0.87 14.25 -7.75
N ILE A 315 -2.06 14.03 -8.32
CA ILE A 315 -2.32 14.26 -9.75
C ILE A 315 -2.19 15.74 -10.11
N GLU A 316 -2.69 16.64 -9.26
CA GLU A 316 -2.49 18.08 -9.39
C GLU A 316 -1.01 18.47 -9.45
N LYS A 317 -0.17 17.82 -8.63
CA LYS A 317 1.28 18.01 -8.67
C LYS A 317 1.89 17.46 -9.95
N ILE A 318 1.47 16.28 -10.42
CA ILE A 318 1.94 15.71 -11.70
C ILE A 318 1.67 16.69 -12.84
N LYS A 319 0.45 17.22 -12.94
CA LYS A 319 0.05 18.17 -14.00
C LYS A 319 0.86 19.47 -14.01
N LYS A 320 1.32 19.93 -12.84
CA LYS A 320 2.11 21.16 -12.66
C LYS A 320 3.61 20.98 -12.85
N SER A 321 4.12 19.75 -12.80
CA SER A 321 5.53 19.49 -13.11
C SER A 321 5.82 20.02 -14.51
N PRO A 322 6.99 20.64 -14.78
CA PRO A 322 7.34 21.16 -16.10
C PRO A 322 7.35 20.07 -17.17
#